data_AF-A0A7G9YTZ0-F1
#
_entry.id   AF-A0A7G9YTZ0-F1
#
_cell.length_a   1.000
_cell.length_b   1.000
_cell.length_c   1.000
_cell.angle_alpha   90.00
_cell.angle_beta   90.00
_cell.angle_gamma   90.00
#
_symmetry.space_group_name_H-M   'P 1'
#
loop_
_entity.id
_entity.type
_entity.pdbx_description
1 polymer ?
#
loop_
_entity_poly.entity_id
_entity_poly.type
_entity_poly.pdbx_seq_one_letter_code
_entity_poly.pdbx_strand_id
1 'polypeptide(L)'
;MYKYAIDIFYSEEDNGYIAIIPELLGCSAFGENEEKALEEIKMAMELWLETAKKEGRKIPQPRGKELLKILYEDAFRTTRPKLAGV
;
A
#
# COMPACT_ATOMS: atom_id res chain seq x y z
N MET A 1 6.86 9.50 -13.78
CA MET A 1 6.55 9.46 -12.34
C MET A 1 5.46 8.43 -12.13
N TYR A 2 5.72 7.37 -11.35
CA TYR A 2 4.72 6.33 -11.08
C TYR A 2 3.68 6.87 -10.10
N LYS A 3 2.40 6.51 -10.30
CA LYS A 3 1.27 6.97 -9.47
C LYS A 3 0.69 5.78 -8.70
N TYR A 4 1.47 5.22 -7.79
CA TYR A 4 1.00 4.14 -6.91
C TYR A 4 0.00 4.66 -5.89
N ALA A 5 -0.87 3.77 -5.42
CA ALA A 5 -1.69 4.05 -4.26
C ALA A 5 -0.82 3.99 -3.01
N ILE A 6 -1.03 4.92 -2.08
CA ILE A 6 -0.37 4.95 -0.78
C ILE A 6 -1.48 4.82 0.26
N ASP A 7 -1.33 3.85 1.14
CA ASP A 7 -2.20 3.66 2.30
C ASP A 7 -1.46 4.21 3.53
N ILE A 8 -2.13 5.04 4.33
CA ILE A 8 -1.57 5.68 5.52
C ILE A 8 -2.53 5.44 6.67
N PHE A 9 -2.02 4.87 7.76
CA PHE A 9 -2.81 4.55 8.94
C PHE A 9 -1.97 4.72 10.21
N TYR A 10 -2.63 4.96 11.33
CA TYR A 10 -1.97 5.03 12.63
C TYR A 10 -1.64 3.62 13.15
N SER A 11 -0.45 3.46 13.70
CA SER A 11 0.03 2.26 14.38
C SER A 11 0.21 2.57 15.86
N GLU A 12 -0.56 1.88 16.70
CA GLU A 12 -0.41 1.95 18.15
C GLU A 12 0.93 1.37 18.62
N GLU A 13 1.47 0.36 17.90
CA GLU A 13 2.76 -0.26 18.21
C GLU A 13 3.92 0.70 17.98
N ASP A 14 3.87 1.47 16.90
CA ASP A 14 4.90 2.44 16.54
C ASP A 14 4.62 3.84 17.12
N ASN A 15 3.45 4.03 17.73
CA ASN A 15 2.95 5.33 18.22
C ASN A 15 3.09 6.44 17.16
N GLY A 16 2.68 6.14 15.93
CA GLY A 16 2.79 7.04 14.79
C GLY A 16 2.14 6.48 13.53
N TYR A 17 2.33 7.14 12.40
CA TYR A 17 1.70 6.77 11.14
C TYR A 17 2.62 5.90 10.30
N ILE A 18 2.05 4.82 9.77
CA ILE A 18 2.70 3.92 8.81
C ILE A 18 2.10 4.17 7.44
N ALA A 19 2.97 4.40 6.46
CA ALA A 19 2.62 4.51 5.06
C ALA A 19 3.13 3.29 4.30
N ILE A 20 2.29 2.68 3.47
CA ILE A 20 2.64 1.53 2.64
C ILE A 20 2.21 1.71 1.19
N ILE A 21 2.90 1.04 0.27
CA ILE A 21 2.48 0.92 -1.13
C ILE A 21 2.18 -0.56 -1.41
N PRO A 22 0.90 -0.98 -1.44
CA PRO A 22 0.55 -2.40 -1.52
C PRO A 22 1.11 -3.11 -2.75
N GLU A 23 1.25 -2.41 -3.89
CA GLU A 23 1.84 -3.01 -5.10
C GLU A 23 3.36 -3.21 -4.99
N LEU A 24 4.05 -2.44 -4.14
CA LEU A 24 5.51 -2.50 -3.96
C LEU A 24 5.81 -3.23 -2.65
N LEU A 25 5.82 -4.57 -2.70
CA LEU A 25 6.03 -5.40 -1.51
C LEU A 25 7.31 -4.99 -0.76
N GLY A 26 7.15 -4.77 0.55
CA GLY A 26 8.21 -4.33 1.46
C GLY A 26 8.51 -2.82 1.41
N CYS A 27 7.80 -2.04 0.60
CA CYS A 27 7.91 -0.58 0.61
C CYS A 27 6.95 0.01 1.66
N SER A 28 7.52 0.34 2.82
CA SER A 28 6.84 0.98 3.93
C SER A 28 7.68 2.12 4.50
N ALA A 29 7.03 3.05 5.18
CA ALA A 29 7.68 4.15 5.88
C ALA A 29 6.89 4.54 7.13
N PHE A 30 7.57 5.19 8.07
CA PHE A 30 7.00 5.69 9.31
C PHE A 30 7.06 7.22 9.34
N GLY A 31 6.10 7.86 10.00
CA GLY A 31 6.17 9.27 10.36
C GLY A 31 5.37 9.57 11.63
N GLU A 32 5.81 10.57 12.39
CA GLU A 32 5.09 11.02 13.60
C GLU A 32 3.69 11.60 13.28
N ASN A 33 3.47 11.98 12.02
CA ASN A 33 2.18 12.43 11.48
C ASN A 33 2.02 11.93 10.04
N GLU A 34 0.83 12.16 9.47
CA GLU A 34 0.48 11.74 8.11
C GLU A 34 1.39 12.36 7.06
N GLU A 35 1.74 13.65 7.19
CA GLU A 35 2.60 14.34 6.23
C GLU A 35 4.01 13.76 6.19
N LYS A 36 4.61 13.52 7.36
CA LYS A 36 5.95 12.89 7.48
C LYS A 36 5.93 11.49 6.90
N ALA A 37 4.91 10.68 7.22
CA ALA A 37 4.80 9.32 6.66
C ALA A 37 4.69 9.36 5.12
N LEU A 38 3.96 10.35 4.58
CA LEU A 38 3.83 10.59 3.14
C LEU A 38 5.14 11.05 2.49
N GLU A 39 5.94 11.88 3.16
CA GLU A 39 7.26 12.30 2.68
C GLU A 39 8.23 11.11 2.63
N GLU A 40 8.31 10.35 3.73
CA GLU A 40 9.21 9.20 3.86
C GLU A 40 8.86 8.09 2.86
N ILE A 41 7.58 7.77 2.65
CA ILE A 41 7.18 6.72 1.69
C ILE A 41 7.51 7.11 0.24
N LYS A 42 7.49 8.41 -0.11
CA LYS A 42 7.89 8.86 -1.44
C LYS A 42 9.39 8.61 -1.67
N MET A 43 10.22 8.89 -0.67
CA MET A 43 11.65 8.59 -0.73
C MET A 43 11.90 7.07 -0.80
N ALA A 44 11.21 6.30 0.04
CA ALA A 44 11.29 4.83 0.03
C ALA A 44 10.87 4.24 -1.33
N MET A 45 9.81 4.77 -1.95
CA MET A 45 9.35 4.38 -3.28
C MET A 45 10.41 4.62 -4.36
N GLU A 46 11.08 5.77 -4.34
CA GLU A 46 12.14 6.08 -5.29
C GLU A 46 13.32 5.10 -5.15
N LEU A 47 13.77 4.87 -3.91
CA LEU A 47 14.84 3.91 -3.61
C LEU A 47 14.47 2.48 -4.00
N TRP A 48 13.23 2.07 -3.75
CA TRP A 48 12.71 0.75 -4.16
C TRP A 48 12.76 0.60 -5.67
N LEU A 49 12.28 1.60 -6.42
CA LEU A 49 12.25 1.57 -7.89
C LEU A 49 13.65 1.59 -8.50
N GLU A 50 14.57 2.36 -7.93
CA GLU A 50 15.97 2.37 -8.36
C GLU A 50 16.64 1.02 -8.13
N THR A 51 16.45 0.42 -6.95
CA THR A 51 16.99 -0.90 -6.61
C THR A 51 16.41 -1.97 -7.52
N ALA A 52 15.10 -1.96 -7.75
CA ALA A 52 14.44 -2.88 -8.67
C ALA A 52 15.02 -2.80 -10.10
N LYS A 53 15.29 -1.58 -10.60
CA LYS A 53 15.96 -1.40 -11.89
C LYS A 53 17.38 -1.96 -11.90
N LYS A 54 18.19 -1.65 -10.88
CA LYS A 54 19.59 -2.09 -10.77
C LYS A 54 19.70 -3.62 -10.72
N GLU A 55 18.76 -4.26 -10.04
CA GLU A 55 18.74 -5.72 -9.90
C GLU A 55 17.96 -6.44 -11.00
N GLY A 56 17.40 -5.72 -11.98
CA GLY A 56 16.59 -6.31 -13.05
C GLY A 56 15.27 -6.94 -12.56
N ARG A 57 14.78 -6.53 -11.38
CA ARG A 57 13.48 -6.97 -10.86
C ARG A 57 12.36 -6.36 -11.70
N LYS A 58 11.28 -7.14 -11.89
CA LYS A 58 10.07 -6.65 -12.55
C LYS A 58 9.41 -5.60 -11.66
N ILE A 59 9.22 -4.38 -12.19
CA ILE A 59 8.47 -3.32 -11.53
C ILE A 59 6.97 -3.53 -11.77
N PRO A 60 6.16 -3.69 -10.70
CA PRO A 60 4.70 -3.77 -10.81
C PRO A 60 4.11 -2.50 -11.43
N GLN A 61 3.01 -2.60 -12.19
CA GLN A 61 2.34 -1.41 -12.71
C GLN A 61 1.41 -0.81 -11.64
N PRO A 62 1.37 0.53 -11.47
CA PRO A 62 0.43 1.18 -10.57
C PRO A 62 -1.02 0.89 -10.97
N ARG A 63 -1.84 0.44 -10.02
CA ARG A 63 -3.26 0.16 -10.26
C ARG A 63 -4.16 1.34 -9.89
N GLY A 64 -3.70 2.20 -8.99
CA GLY A 64 -4.44 3.39 -8.55
C GLY A 64 -5.82 3.01 -8.01
N LYS A 65 -6.89 3.65 -8.53
CA LYS A 65 -8.26 3.42 -8.08
C LYS A 65 -8.73 1.96 -8.22
N GLU A 66 -8.21 1.22 -9.19
CA GLU A 66 -8.60 -0.19 -9.38
C GLU A 66 -8.17 -1.06 -8.19
N LEU A 67 -7.07 -0.71 -7.53
CA LEU A 67 -6.63 -1.40 -6.31
C LEU A 67 -7.70 -1.29 -5.21
N LEU A 68 -8.23 -0.08 -4.99
CA LEU A 68 -9.29 0.14 -3.99
C LEU A 68 -10.52 -0.71 -4.29
N LYS A 69 -10.94 -0.80 -5.56
CA LYS A 69 -12.09 -1.61 -5.95
C LYS A 69 -11.91 -3.08 -5.57
N ILE A 70 -10.74 -3.64 -5.84
CA ILE A 70 -10.41 -5.03 -5.48
C ILE A 70 -10.46 -5.22 -3.96
N LEU A 71 -9.84 -4.31 -3.20
CA LEU A 71 -9.81 -4.38 -1.74
C LEU A 71 -11.21 -4.28 -1.12
N TYR A 72 -12.06 -3.39 -1.63
CA TYR A 72 -13.45 -3.28 -1.19
C TYR A 72 -14.25 -4.54 -1.52
N GLU A 73 -14.19 -5.03 -2.76
CA GLU A 73 -14.93 -6.23 -3.17
C GLU A 73 -14.54 -7.46 -2.34
N ASP A 74 -13.26 -7.63 -2.02
CA ASP A 74 -12.79 -8.74 -1.17
C ASP A 74 -13.30 -8.63 0.27
N ALA A 75 -13.28 -7.43 0.87
CA ALA A 75 -13.83 -7.18 2.20
C ALA A 75 -15.36 -7.41 2.28
N PHE A 76 -16.09 -7.17 1.19
CA PHE A 76 -17.54 -7.42 1.13
C PHE A 76 -17.91 -8.87 0.76
N ARG A 77 -17.01 -9.64 0.15
CA ARG A 77 -17.23 -11.08 -0.11
C ARG A 77 -17.17 -11.91 1.17
N THR A 78 -16.29 -11.56 2.09
CA THR A 78 -16.14 -12.27 3.38
C THR A 78 -17.28 -11.97 4.36
N THR A 79 -18.06 -10.91 4.14
CA THR A 79 -19.17 -10.50 5.01
C THR A 79 -20.55 -10.94 4.52
N ARG A 80 -20.69 -11.58 3.34
CA ARG A 80 -21.92 -12.31 3.02
C ARG A 80 -21.95 -13.58 3.87
N PRO A 81 -22.94 -13.76 4.78
CA PRO A 81 -23.21 -15.09 5.32
C PRO A 81 -23.45 -16.01 4.11
N LYS A 82 -22.86 -17.21 4.12
CA LYS A 82 -23.40 -18.29 3.29
C LYS A 82 -24.89 -18.33 3.60
N LEU A 83 -25.74 -17.88 2.68
CA LEU A 83 -27.17 -18.18 2.72
C LEU A 83 -27.22 -19.70 2.68
N ALA A 84 -27.33 -20.29 3.86
CA ALA A 84 -27.55 -21.71 4.02
C ALA A 84 -28.82 -21.99 3.23
N GLY A 85 -28.70 -22.85 2.21
CA GLY A 85 -29.82 -23.29 1.43
C GLY A 85 -30.92 -23.79 2.36
N VAL A 86 -32.09 -23.16 2.23
CA VAL A 86 -33.37 -23.68 2.71
C VAL A 86 -34.08 -24.24 1.50
#